data_AF-A0A6A8AU69-F1
#
_entry.id   AF-A0A6A8AU69-F1
#
_cell.length_a   1.000
_cell.length_b   1.000
_cell.length_c   1.000
_cell.angle_alpha   90.00
_cell.angle_beta   90.00
_cell.angle_gamma   90.00
#
_symmetry.space_group_name_H-M   'P 1'
#
loop_
_entity.id
_entity.type
_entity.pdbx_description
1 polymer ?
#
loop_
_entity_poly.entity_id
_entity_poly.type
_entity_poly.pdbx_seq_one_letter_code
_entity_poly.pdbx_strand_id
1 'polypeptide(L)' 'MYVAVYHYRVNKEKTEQFVMLEKKAIEIYLEHGCLGVEIYRDAKDSGRWMEINRYRDLGHHNTVVSAVDKDPR' A
#
# COMPACT_ATOMS: atom_id res chain seq x y z
N MET A 1 -10.83 -13.97 -4.08
CA MET A 1 -9.61 -13.18 -3.87
C MET A 1 -9.75 -11.87 -4.62
N TYR A 2 -9.58 -10.75 -3.93
CA TYR A 2 -9.63 -9.40 -4.50
C TYR A 2 -8.27 -8.73 -4.32
N VAL A 3 -7.82 -8.00 -5.33
CA VAL A 3 -6.50 -7.36 -5.33
C VAL A 3 -6.66 -5.91 -5.77
N ALA A 4 -6.14 -4.99 -4.97
CA ALA A 4 -5.99 -3.59 -5.36
C ALA A 4 -4.55 -3.38 -5.82
N VAL A 5 -4.37 -2.82 -7.03
CA VAL A 5 -3.06 -2.52 -7.59
C VAL A 5 -2.93 -1.01 -7.78
N TYR A 6 -1.96 -0.43 -7.10
CA TYR A 6 -1.66 1.00 -7.20
C TYR A 6 -0.40 1.19 -8.04
N HIS A 7 -0.44 2.18 -8.92
CA HIS A 7 0.72 2.64 -9.67
C HIS A 7 0.91 4.12 -9.37
N TYR A 8 2.10 4.48 -8.88
CA TYR A 8 2.39 5.86 -8.53
C TYR A 8 3.82 6.25 -8.92
N ARG A 9 4.00 7.57 -9.07
CA ARG A 9 5.30 8.17 -9.35
C ARG A 9 5.79 8.87 -8.09
N VAL A 10 6.93 8.42 -7.57
CA VAL A 10 7.58 8.99 -6.40
C VAL A 10 8.66 9.94 -6.85
N ASN A 11 8.71 11.13 -6.25
CA ASN A 11 9.84 12.04 -6.45
C ASN A 11 11.11 11.37 -5.92
N LYS A 12 12.14 11.24 -6.77
CA LYS A 12 13.38 10.53 -6.46
C LYS A 12 14.07 11.07 -5.19
N GLU A 13 14.02 12.37 -4.96
CA GLU A 13 14.60 13.03 -3.77
C GLU A 13 13.85 12.68 -2.47
N LYS A 14 12.60 12.22 -2.58
CA LYS A 14 11.76 11.84 -1.44
C LYS A 14 11.61 10.33 -1.27
N THR A 15 12.38 9.54 -2.02
CA THR A 15 12.24 8.07 -2.03
C THR A 15 12.38 7.45 -0.64
N GLU A 16 13.37 7.88 0.14
CA GLU A 16 13.58 7.34 1.49
C GLU A 16 12.43 7.68 2.43
N GLN A 17 11.95 8.93 2.39
CA GLN A 17 10.80 9.38 3.17
C GLN A 17 9.54 8.61 2.79
N PHE A 18 9.35 8.40 1.49
CA PHE A 18 8.25 7.59 0.96
C PHE A 18 8.30 6.16 1.48
N VAL A 19 9.46 5.48 1.40
CA VAL A 19 9.61 4.11 1.92
C VAL A 19 9.34 4.04 3.42
N MET A 20 9.75 5.06 4.19
CA MET A 20 9.48 5.09 5.63
C MET A 20 7.99 5.31 5.96
N LEU A 21 7.29 6.11 5.16
CA LEU A 21 5.84 6.28 5.25
C LEU A 21 5.11 4.98 4.89
N GLU A 22 5.49 4.36 3.77
CA GLU A 22 4.91 3.12 3.27
C GLU A 22 5.03 1.97 4.27
N LYS A 23 6.17 1.82 4.95
CA LYS A 23 6.30 0.80 6.00
C LYS A 23 5.25 0.96 7.10
N LYS A 24 4.98 2.18 7.54
CA LYS A 24 3.95 2.47 8.54
C LYS A 24 2.55 2.23 7.99
N ALA A 25 2.28 2.65 6.76
CA ALA A 25 1.01 2.40 6.11
C ALA A 25 0.74 0.90 5.98
N ILE A 26 1.72 0.11 5.52
CA ILE A 26 1.63 -1.35 5.45
C ILE A 26 1.27 -1.95 6.81
N GLU A 27 1.95 -1.55 7.88
CA GLU A 27 1.66 -2.03 9.23
C GLU A 27 0.18 -1.79 9.60
N ILE A 28 -0.32 -0.57 9.37
CA ILE A 28 -1.73 -0.21 9.63
C ILE A 28 -2.69 -1.05 8.77
N TYR A 29 -2.41 -1.23 7.48
CA TYR A 29 -3.24 -2.04 6.59
C TYR A 29 -3.30 -3.51 7.05
N LEU A 30 -2.16 -4.08 7.43
CA LEU A 30 -2.09 -5.45 7.94
C LEU A 30 -2.83 -5.60 9.28
N GLU A 31 -2.68 -4.64 10.19
CA GLU A 31 -3.41 -4.61 11.48
C GLU A 31 -4.94 -4.59 11.29
N HIS A 32 -5.44 -3.87 10.28
CA HIS A 32 -6.87 -3.79 9.97
C HIS A 32 -7.40 -4.93 9.09
N GLY A 33 -6.56 -5.90 8.73
CA GLY A 33 -6.98 -7.15 8.09
C GLY A 33 -6.58 -7.31 6.62
N CYS A 34 -5.78 -6.41 6.04
CA CYS A 34 -5.15 -6.68 4.75
C CYS A 34 -4.36 -7.99 4.82
N LEU A 35 -4.48 -8.85 3.79
CA LEU A 35 -3.87 -10.18 3.82
C LEU A 35 -2.42 -10.19 3.37
N GLY A 36 -1.97 -9.10 2.74
CA GLY A 36 -0.61 -8.94 2.27
C GLY A 36 -0.47 -7.69 1.42
N VAL A 37 0.70 -7.06 1.56
CA VAL A 37 1.11 -5.90 0.78
C VAL A 37 2.47 -6.20 0.16
N GLU A 38 2.60 -5.96 -1.14
CA GLU A 38 3.85 -6.10 -1.87
C GLU A 38 4.16 -4.78 -2.59
N ILE A 39 5.38 -4.26 -2.40
CA ILE A 39 5.83 -3.02 -3.04
C ILE A 39 6.99 -3.33 -3.98
N TYR A 40 6.91 -2.80 -5.19
CA TYR A 40 7.93 -2.93 -6.22
C TYR A 40 8.35 -1.56 -6.72
N ARG A 41 9.67 -1.36 -6.82
CA ARG A 41 10.28 -0.24 -7.54
C ARG A 41 10.69 -0.72 -8.92
N ASP A 42 10.32 0.03 -9.96
CA ASP A 42 10.76 -0.27 -11.32
C ASP A 42 12.29 -0.13 -11.44
N ALA A 43 12.92 -1.16 -12.03
CA ALA A 43 14.38 -1.22 -12.15
C ALA A 43 14.95 -0.26 -13.21
N LYS A 44 14.13 0.14 -14.19
CA LYS A 44 14.51 1.04 -15.30
C LYS A 44 14.11 2.49 -15.01
N ASP A 45 12.99 2.70 -14.32
CA ASP A 45 12.60 4.03 -13.82
C ASP A 45 12.40 4.01 -12.30
N SER A 46 13.43 4.41 -11.56
CA SER A 46 13.40 4.45 -10.10
C SER A 46 12.34 5.38 -9.49
N GLY A 47 11.71 6.24 -10.29
CA GLY A 47 10.56 7.05 -9.88
C GLY A 47 9.22 6.33 -10.00
N ARG A 48 9.14 5.18 -10.67
CA ARG A 48 7.90 4.42 -10.85
C ARG A 48 7.82 3.28 -9.86
N TRP A 49 6.68 3.21 -9.19
CA TRP A 49 6.41 2.23 -8.14
C TRP A 49 5.06 1.56 -8.37
N MET A 50 4.95 0.33 -7.87
CA MET A 50 3.74 -0.45 -7.88
C MET A 50 3.54 -1.09 -6.52
N GLU A 51 2.30 -1.09 -6.06
CA GLU A 51 1.89 -1.73 -4.81
C GLU A 51 0.72 -2.67 -5.09
N ILE A 52 0.74 -3.82 -4.44
CA ILE A 52 -0.28 -4.86 -4.55
C ILE A 52 -0.81 -5.21 -3.17
N ASN A 53 -2.08 -4.88 -2.92
CA ASN A 53 -2.74 -5.17 -1.66
C ASN A 53 -3.76 -6.29 -1.86
N ARG A 54 -3.68 -7.33 -1.03
CA ARG A 54 -4.46 -8.57 -1.17
C ARG A 54 -5.57 -8.65 -0.13
N TYR A 55 -6.75 -9.02 -0.62
CA TYR A 55 -7.96 -9.16 0.18
C TYR A 55 -8.72 -10.43 -0.19
N ARG A 56 -9.63 -10.82 0.70
CA ARG A 56 -10.45 -12.04 0.53
C ARG A 56 -11.41 -11.87 -0.65
N ASP A 57 -12.09 -10.74 -0.66
CA ASP A 57 -13.08 -10.29 -1.64
C ASP A 57 -13.24 -8.76 -1.55
N LEU A 58 -14.12 -8.18 -2.38
CA LEU A 58 -14.39 -6.75 -2.42
C LEU A 58 -15.01 -6.21 -1.12
N GLY A 59 -15.86 -7.00 -0.43
CA GLY A 59 -16.47 -6.59 0.82
C GLY A 59 -15.45 -6.47 1.94
N HIS A 60 -14.52 -7.43 2.00
CA HIS A 60 -13.37 -7.37 2.92
C HIS A 60 -12.49 -6.16 2.62
N HIS A 61 -12.14 -5.91 1.35
CA HIS A 61 -11.40 -4.70 0.95
C HIS A 61 -12.04 -3.42 1.47
N ASN A 62 -13.35 -3.23 1.22
CA ASN A 62 -14.05 -2.02 1.64
C ASN A 62 -14.07 -1.84 3.16
N THR A 63 -14.15 -2.95 3.90
CA THR A 63 -14.09 -2.93 5.37
C THR A 63 -12.71 -2.50 5.85
N VAL A 64 -11.64 -3.08 5.30
CA VAL A 64 -10.26 -2.72 5.66
C VAL A 64 -9.99 -1.25 5.34
N VAL A 65 -10.28 -0.80 4.12
CA VAL A 65 -10.06 0.60 3.72
C VAL A 65 -10.82 1.57 4.61
N SER A 66 -12.10 1.28 4.93
CA SER A 66 -12.86 2.13 5.83
C SER A 66 -12.29 2.19 7.25
N ALA A 67 -11.65 1.11 7.73
CA ALA A 67 -10.99 1.08 9.03
C ALA A 67 -9.69 1.88 9.00
N VAL A 68 -8.88 1.73 7.96
CA VAL A 68 -7.65 2.51 7.73
C VAL A 68 -7.95 4.00 7.64
N ASP A 69 -8.98 4.42 6.89
CA ASP A 69 -9.38 5.83 6.76
C ASP A 69 -9.80 6.49 8.09
N LYS A 70 -10.17 5.68 9.09
CA LYS A 70 -10.57 6.13 10.43
C LYS A 70 -9.44 5.96 11.46
N ASP A 71 -8.31 5.38 11.07
CA ASP A 71 -7.15 5.25 11.94
C ASP A 71 -6.53 6.64 12.15
N PRO A 72 -6.29 7.07 13.40
CA PRO A 72 -5.80 8.41 13.68
C PRO A 72 -4.29 8.62 13.39
N ARG A 73 -3.56 7.56 12.99
CA ARG A 73 -2.11 7.58 12.77
C ARG A 73 -1.70 8.07 11.38
#